data_AF-A0A7S1GNJ8-F1
#
_entry.id   AF-A0A7S1GNJ8-F1
#
_cell.length_a   1.000
_cell.length_b   1.000
_cell.length_c   1.000
_cell.angle_alpha   90.00
_cell.angle_beta   90.00
_cell.angle_gamma   90.00
#
_symmetry.space_group_name_H-M   'P 1'
#
loop_
_entity.id
_entity.type
_entity.pdbx_description
1 polymer ?
#
loop_
_entity_poly.entity_id
_entity_poly.type
_entity_poly.pdbx_seq_one_letter_code
_entity_poly.pdbx_strand_id
1 'polypeptide(L)'
;GKVVNMTEMDRPQDVYSGVMEEVVRLVAEEAAKDLDFDTEAENLSTEQKKALKNNRAAKLVDGLIDRGVVKRTVMTSVYGVTYIGARKQIQEKVEEKLEEKGVDVDDIEHQIHGACSYLARVTMDVISRAFTGASENKNWLTTCARLIAQQGHPVSWISPIGVPVVQPYRRSQSHTIVTLLQSIVLVNSSDYLPLHKQRQVSAFPPNFIHSLDSSHMLLTCLEMERRGLTFSAVHDSFWTHACDVDEMNVALRDAFVELYEQPVLERVKEAWELRYPSLEFPPLPEKGDLDLNIIKSAPYFFQ
;
A
#
# COMPACT_ATOMS: atom_id res chain seq x y z
N GLY A 1 -14.78 -1.93 -1.12
CA GLY A 1 -15.96 -2.22 -0.29
C GLY A 1 -16.02 -3.68 0.12
N LYS A 2 -16.63 -4.54 -0.70
CA LYS A 2 -16.92 -5.95 -0.37
C LYS A 2 -15.71 -6.75 0.11
N VAL A 3 -14.60 -6.70 -0.63
CA VAL A 3 -13.36 -7.46 -0.34
C VAL A 3 -12.69 -7.08 1.00
N VAL A 4 -13.05 -5.93 1.57
CA VAL A 4 -12.52 -5.42 2.86
C VAL A 4 -13.63 -5.25 3.90
N ASN A 5 -14.70 -6.04 3.80
CA ASN A 5 -15.77 -6.12 4.80
C ASN A 5 -16.56 -4.83 5.06
N MET A 6 -16.58 -3.87 4.12
CA MET A 6 -17.38 -2.64 4.23
C MET A 6 -18.87 -2.86 3.89
N THR A 7 -19.29 -4.08 3.61
CA THR A 7 -20.67 -4.43 3.29
C THR A 7 -21.12 -5.57 4.18
N GLU A 8 -22.43 -5.69 4.38
CA GLU A 8 -23.02 -6.82 5.09
C GLU A 8 -22.76 -8.12 4.32
N MET A 9 -22.16 -9.10 5.01
CA MET A 9 -21.76 -10.39 4.48
C MET A 9 -21.96 -11.45 5.57
N ASP A 10 -22.29 -12.68 5.19
CA ASP A 10 -22.49 -13.80 6.14
C ASP A 10 -21.18 -14.35 6.74
N ARG A 11 -20.03 -14.02 6.12
CA ARG A 11 -18.71 -14.46 6.55
C ARG A 11 -17.66 -13.38 6.33
N PRO A 12 -16.61 -13.33 7.16
CA PRO A 12 -15.52 -12.38 6.95
C PRO A 12 -14.81 -12.67 5.63
N GLN A 13 -14.58 -11.62 4.86
CA GLN A 13 -13.81 -11.68 3.62
C GLN A 13 -12.33 -11.58 3.96
N ASP A 14 -11.54 -12.52 3.42
CA ASP A 14 -10.08 -12.51 3.52
C ASP A 14 -9.49 -12.09 2.19
N VAL A 15 -9.20 -10.79 2.07
CA VAL A 15 -8.64 -10.23 0.85
C VAL A 15 -7.30 -10.84 0.46
N TYR A 16 -6.52 -11.31 1.45
CA TYR A 16 -5.23 -11.94 1.20
C TYR A 16 -5.42 -13.29 0.51
N SER A 17 -6.40 -14.07 0.95
CA SER A 17 -6.74 -15.35 0.34
C SER A 17 -7.33 -15.17 -1.06
N GLY A 18 -8.20 -14.19 -1.27
CA GLY A 18 -8.73 -13.90 -2.61
C GLY A 18 -7.65 -13.48 -3.63
N VAL A 19 -6.69 -12.65 -3.21
CA VAL A 19 -5.54 -12.30 -4.07
C VAL A 19 -4.63 -13.51 -4.28
N MET A 20 -4.36 -14.30 -3.25
CA MET A 20 -3.56 -15.51 -3.34
C MET A 20 -4.14 -16.49 -4.37
N GLU A 21 -5.43 -16.80 -4.29
CA GLU A 21 -6.11 -17.74 -5.19
C GLU A 21 -5.98 -17.32 -6.65
N GLU A 22 -6.19 -16.04 -6.94
CA GLU A 22 -6.04 -15.52 -8.30
C GLU A 22 -4.58 -15.53 -8.78
N VAL A 23 -3.61 -15.22 -7.91
CA VAL A 23 -2.19 -15.32 -8.24
C VAL A 23 -1.80 -16.78 -8.51
N VAL A 24 -2.22 -17.72 -7.67
CA VAL A 24 -2.00 -19.16 -7.87
C VAL A 24 -2.56 -19.61 -9.21
N ARG A 25 -3.80 -19.22 -9.54
CA ARG A 25 -4.45 -19.55 -10.82
C ARG A 25 -3.62 -19.06 -12.01
N LEU A 26 -3.21 -17.79 -12.01
CA LEU A 26 -2.43 -17.20 -13.11
C LEU A 26 -1.03 -17.82 -13.24
N VAL A 27 -0.40 -18.18 -12.12
CA VAL A 27 0.92 -18.83 -12.11
C VAL A 27 0.80 -20.26 -12.63
N ALA A 28 -0.21 -21.02 -12.21
CA ALA A 28 -0.47 -22.37 -12.69
C ALA A 28 -0.77 -22.38 -14.20
N GLU A 29 -1.57 -21.44 -14.69
CA GLU A 29 -1.82 -21.24 -16.12
C GLU A 29 -0.53 -20.95 -16.89
N GLU A 30 0.34 -20.06 -16.39
CA GLU A 30 1.62 -19.76 -17.03
C GLU A 30 2.59 -20.95 -16.98
N ALA A 31 2.62 -21.72 -15.89
CA ALA A 31 3.47 -22.89 -15.74
C ALA A 31 3.04 -24.05 -16.65
N ALA A 32 1.73 -24.22 -16.87
CA ALA A 32 1.16 -25.25 -17.72
C ALA A 32 1.24 -24.92 -19.23
N LYS A 33 1.58 -23.69 -19.61
CA LYS A 33 1.73 -23.34 -21.03
C LYS A 33 2.80 -24.18 -21.71
N ASP A 34 2.38 -24.83 -22.80
CA ASP A 34 3.29 -25.39 -23.78
C ASP A 34 3.73 -24.28 -24.74
N LEU A 35 5.04 -24.13 -24.90
CA LEU A 35 5.61 -23.05 -25.71
C LEU A 35 5.75 -23.57 -27.15
N ASP A 36 5.10 -22.93 -28.11
CA ASP A 36 5.03 -23.41 -29.51
C ASP A 36 6.33 -23.21 -30.32
N PHE A 37 7.44 -22.93 -29.64
CA PHE A 37 8.74 -22.65 -30.24
C PHE A 37 9.83 -23.47 -29.58
N ASP A 38 10.89 -23.74 -30.34
CA ASP A 38 12.06 -24.44 -29.84
C ASP A 38 12.72 -23.62 -28.71
N THR A 39 12.57 -24.11 -27.48
CA THR A 39 13.09 -23.44 -26.28
C THR A 39 14.62 -23.48 -26.17
N GLU A 40 15.28 -24.26 -27.02
CA GLU A 40 16.75 -24.39 -27.09
C GLU A 40 17.36 -23.61 -28.26
N ALA A 41 16.53 -23.00 -29.12
CA ALA A 41 17.02 -22.22 -30.25
C ALA A 41 17.84 -20.99 -29.79
N GLU A 42 19.02 -20.78 -30.39
CA GLU A 42 19.88 -19.62 -30.09
C GLU A 42 19.25 -18.28 -30.56
N ASN A 43 18.37 -18.32 -31.56
CA ASN A 43 17.79 -17.16 -32.24
C ASN A 43 16.36 -16.82 -31.78
N LEU A 44 16.06 -16.99 -30.48
CA LEU A 44 14.75 -16.61 -29.94
C LEU A 44 14.49 -15.10 -30.05
N SER A 45 13.29 -14.75 -30.48
CA SER A 45 12.81 -13.37 -30.46
C SER A 45 12.73 -12.83 -29.03
N THR A 46 12.69 -11.51 -28.88
CA THR A 46 12.54 -10.87 -27.56
C THR A 46 11.29 -11.34 -26.82
N GLU A 47 10.19 -11.59 -27.55
CA GLU A 47 8.93 -12.07 -26.99
C GLU A 47 9.04 -13.54 -26.55
N GLN A 48 9.65 -14.40 -27.37
CA GLN A 48 9.87 -15.80 -27.03
C GLN A 48 10.79 -15.94 -25.81
N LYS A 49 11.87 -15.14 -25.72
CA LYS A 49 12.74 -15.10 -24.54
C LYS A 49 11.98 -14.70 -23.28
N LYS A 50 11.06 -13.73 -23.38
CA LYS A 50 10.23 -13.29 -22.27
C LYS A 50 9.21 -14.36 -21.84
N ALA A 51 8.57 -15.02 -22.80
CA ALA A 51 7.63 -16.11 -22.55
C ALA A 51 8.34 -17.29 -21.87
N LEU A 52 9.50 -17.73 -22.39
CA LEU A 52 10.31 -18.78 -21.79
C LEU A 52 10.73 -18.44 -20.36
N LYS A 53 11.18 -17.19 -20.13
CA LYS A 53 11.55 -16.72 -18.79
C LYS A 53 10.36 -16.75 -17.82
N ASN A 54 9.19 -16.28 -18.24
CA ASN A 54 8.00 -16.27 -17.39
C ASN A 54 7.52 -17.71 -17.09
N ASN A 55 7.51 -18.59 -18.08
CA ASN A 55 7.13 -20.00 -17.90
C ASN A 55 8.09 -20.72 -16.92
N ARG A 56 9.41 -20.54 -17.07
CA ARG A 56 10.41 -21.10 -16.11
C ARG A 56 10.23 -20.52 -14.71
N ALA A 57 10.02 -19.21 -14.61
CA ALA A 57 9.73 -18.54 -13.34
C ALA A 57 8.46 -19.09 -12.67
N ALA A 58 7.37 -19.20 -13.43
CA ALA A 58 6.09 -19.73 -12.95
C ALA A 58 6.24 -21.16 -12.44
N LYS A 59 6.93 -22.04 -13.18
CA LYS A 59 7.22 -23.41 -12.76
C LYS A 59 8.01 -23.48 -11.44
N LEU A 60 8.92 -22.53 -11.19
CA LEU A 60 9.71 -22.52 -9.95
C LEU A 60 8.86 -22.13 -8.73
N VAL A 61 7.94 -21.17 -8.88
CA VAL A 61 7.10 -20.68 -7.77
C VAL A 61 5.77 -21.42 -7.64
N ASP A 62 5.41 -22.26 -8.62
CA ASP A 62 4.23 -23.10 -8.55
C ASP A 62 4.31 -24.04 -7.33
N GLY A 63 3.24 -24.09 -6.55
CA GLY A 63 3.20 -24.80 -5.27
C GLY A 63 4.02 -24.18 -4.12
N LEU A 64 4.61 -22.99 -4.28
CA LEU A 64 5.23 -22.22 -3.18
C LEU A 64 4.36 -21.06 -2.68
N ILE A 65 3.37 -20.66 -3.47
CA ILE A 65 2.53 -19.50 -3.18
C ILE A 65 1.49 -19.88 -2.12
N ASP A 66 1.55 -19.20 -0.99
CA ASP A 66 0.55 -19.27 0.04
C ASP A 66 0.17 -17.86 0.54
N ARG A 67 -0.73 -17.82 1.53
CA ARG A 67 -1.17 -16.57 2.15
C ARG A 67 0.00 -15.80 2.74
N GLY A 68 1.00 -16.49 3.31
CA GLY A 68 2.18 -15.87 3.90
C GLY A 68 3.04 -15.10 2.88
N VAL A 69 3.19 -15.65 1.68
CA VAL A 69 3.95 -15.04 0.57
C VAL A 69 3.29 -13.74 0.09
N VAL A 70 1.97 -13.75 -0.12
CA VAL A 70 1.29 -12.58 -0.71
C VAL A 70 0.86 -11.54 0.32
N LYS A 71 0.59 -11.94 1.57
CA LYS A 71 -0.01 -11.07 2.61
C LYS A 71 0.75 -9.76 2.78
N ARG A 72 2.08 -9.81 2.97
CA ARG A 72 2.88 -8.61 3.22
C ARG A 72 2.84 -7.64 2.04
N THR A 73 2.88 -8.15 0.82
CA THR A 73 2.80 -7.33 -0.40
C THR A 73 1.42 -6.72 -0.57
N VAL A 74 0.35 -7.47 -0.34
CA VAL A 74 -1.03 -6.94 -0.37
C VAL A 74 -1.19 -5.82 0.67
N MET A 75 -0.78 -6.06 1.92
CA MET A 75 -0.86 -5.07 3.01
C MET A 75 -0.10 -3.78 2.68
N THR A 76 1.10 -3.88 2.11
CA THR A 76 1.97 -2.71 1.93
C THR A 76 1.75 -1.97 0.60
N SER A 77 1.08 -2.59 -0.38
CA SER A 77 0.85 -2.00 -1.72
C SER A 77 -0.01 -0.74 -1.69
N VAL A 78 -1.04 -0.74 -0.85
CA VAL A 78 -1.92 0.43 -0.62
C VAL A 78 -1.14 1.60 -0.01
N TYR A 79 -0.11 1.31 0.78
CA TYR A 79 0.80 2.29 1.39
C TYR A 79 1.97 2.71 0.50
N GLY A 80 1.94 2.42 -0.80
CA GLY A 80 2.97 2.93 -1.71
C GLY A 80 4.19 2.03 -1.88
N VAL A 81 4.12 0.75 -1.50
CA VAL A 81 5.17 -0.20 -1.90
C VAL A 81 5.37 -0.16 -3.42
N THR A 82 6.65 -0.14 -3.81
CA THR A 82 7.08 -0.18 -5.21
C THR A 82 7.26 -1.63 -5.65
N TYR A 83 7.31 -1.87 -6.96
CA TYR A 83 7.67 -3.17 -7.51
C TYR A 83 8.94 -3.78 -6.88
N ILE A 84 9.97 -2.96 -6.64
CA ILE A 84 11.22 -3.39 -6.01
C ILE A 84 10.97 -3.83 -4.57
N GLY A 85 10.17 -3.06 -3.82
CA GLY A 85 9.78 -3.41 -2.45
C GLY A 85 8.95 -4.69 -2.39
N ALA A 86 7.97 -4.84 -3.29
CA ALA A 86 7.13 -6.03 -3.40
C ALA A 86 7.95 -7.28 -3.70
N ARG A 87 8.85 -7.20 -4.69
CA ARG A 87 9.78 -8.29 -5.03
C ARG A 87 10.60 -8.72 -3.83
N LYS A 88 11.18 -7.77 -3.08
CA LYS A 88 12.00 -8.09 -1.91
C LYS A 88 11.19 -8.82 -0.84
N GLN A 89 9.98 -8.36 -0.55
CA GLN A 89 9.10 -9.02 0.42
C GLN A 89 8.72 -10.44 0.01
N ILE A 90 8.44 -10.66 -1.27
CA ILE A 90 8.12 -11.98 -1.81
C ILE A 90 9.36 -12.87 -1.76
N GLN A 91 10.52 -12.35 -2.17
CA GLN A 91 11.78 -13.08 -2.19
C GLN A 91 12.17 -13.59 -0.80
N GLU A 92 12.11 -12.73 0.22
CA GLU A 92 12.37 -13.12 1.62
C GLU A 92 11.49 -14.32 2.05
N LYS A 93 10.23 -14.38 1.61
CA LYS A 93 9.31 -15.49 1.96
C LYS A 93 9.46 -16.73 1.09
N VAL A 94 9.85 -16.57 -0.18
CA VAL A 94 10.11 -17.69 -1.08
C VAL A 94 11.40 -18.40 -0.68
N GLU A 95 12.45 -17.65 -0.32
CA GLU A 95 13.72 -18.19 0.18
C GLU A 95 13.51 -19.02 1.45
N GLU A 96 12.81 -18.46 2.45
CA GLU A 96 12.43 -19.18 3.69
C GLU A 96 11.77 -20.53 3.41
N LYS A 97 10.82 -20.57 2.45
CA LYS A 97 10.12 -21.81 2.07
C LYS A 97 10.98 -22.81 1.29
N LEU A 98 11.94 -22.33 0.51
CA LEU A 98 12.87 -23.19 -0.23
C LEU A 98 13.89 -23.82 0.71
N GLU A 99 14.40 -23.04 1.67
CA GLU A 99 15.27 -23.53 2.74
C GLU A 99 14.57 -24.59 3.60
N GLU A 100 13.30 -24.37 3.97
CA GLU A 100 12.49 -25.37 4.69
C GLU A 100 12.33 -26.70 3.93
N LYS A 101 12.37 -26.64 2.59
CA LYS A 101 12.33 -27.83 1.71
C LYS A 101 13.72 -28.44 1.45
N GLY A 102 14.78 -27.88 2.04
CA GLY A 102 16.16 -28.36 1.89
C GLY A 102 16.81 -27.97 0.56
N VAL A 103 16.31 -26.93 -0.11
CA VAL A 103 16.91 -26.39 -1.33
C VAL A 103 18.01 -25.41 -0.95
N ASP A 104 19.19 -25.54 -1.55
CA ASP A 104 20.25 -24.56 -1.43
C ASP A 104 19.90 -23.32 -2.26
N VAL A 105 19.57 -22.22 -1.57
CA VAL A 105 19.16 -20.96 -2.18
C VAL A 105 20.30 -20.30 -2.95
N ASP A 106 21.55 -20.48 -2.50
CA ASP A 106 22.73 -19.87 -3.11
C ASP A 106 22.99 -20.44 -4.52
N ASP A 107 22.73 -21.74 -4.71
CA ASP A 107 22.88 -22.43 -6.00
C ASP A 107 21.92 -21.93 -7.08
N ILE A 108 20.76 -21.39 -6.69
CA ILE A 108 19.69 -20.97 -7.61
C ILE A 108 19.27 -19.51 -7.44
N GLU A 109 20.09 -18.67 -6.81
CA GLU A 109 19.79 -17.27 -6.47
C GLU A 109 19.26 -16.48 -7.68
N HIS A 110 19.92 -16.58 -8.85
CA HIS A 110 19.49 -15.89 -10.06
C HIS A 110 18.11 -16.33 -10.55
N GLN A 111 17.77 -17.61 -10.37
CA GLN A 111 16.48 -18.18 -10.77
C GLN A 111 15.39 -17.72 -9.79
N ILE A 112 15.67 -17.74 -8.48
CA ILE A 112 14.79 -17.23 -7.43
C ILE A 112 14.49 -15.75 -7.66
N HIS A 113 15.52 -14.92 -7.89
CA HIS A 113 15.34 -13.50 -8.16
C HIS A 113 14.48 -13.26 -9.42
N GLY A 114 14.68 -14.07 -10.47
CA GLY A 114 13.88 -14.05 -11.68
C GLY A 114 12.41 -14.42 -11.43
N ALA A 115 12.17 -15.44 -10.62
CA ALA A 115 10.84 -15.93 -10.30
C ALA A 115 10.08 -14.99 -9.35
N CYS A 116 10.76 -14.44 -8.34
CA CYS A 116 10.19 -13.43 -7.44
C CYS A 116 9.87 -12.13 -8.18
N SER A 117 10.68 -11.76 -9.18
CA SER A 117 10.38 -10.63 -10.07
C SER A 117 9.10 -10.85 -10.88
N TYR A 118 8.93 -12.06 -11.43
CA TYR A 118 7.71 -12.45 -12.12
C TYR A 118 6.50 -12.45 -11.17
N LEU A 119 6.61 -13.10 -10.02
CA LEU A 119 5.55 -13.22 -9.02
C LEU A 119 5.12 -11.85 -8.47
N ALA A 120 6.08 -10.95 -8.21
CA ALA A 120 5.78 -9.58 -7.80
C ALA A 120 4.96 -8.81 -8.84
N ARG A 121 5.28 -8.97 -10.13
CA ARG A 121 4.51 -8.35 -11.21
C ARG A 121 3.10 -8.90 -11.27
N VAL A 122 2.94 -10.23 -11.26
CA VAL A 122 1.62 -10.88 -11.28
C VAL A 122 0.79 -10.44 -10.06
N THR A 123 1.37 -10.48 -8.86
CA THR A 123 0.70 -10.08 -7.62
C THR A 123 0.26 -8.61 -7.66
N MET A 124 1.14 -7.71 -8.11
CA MET A 124 0.82 -6.29 -8.22
C MET A 124 -0.29 -6.03 -9.26
N ASP A 125 -0.29 -6.76 -10.37
CA ASP A 125 -1.33 -6.65 -11.39
C ASP A 125 -2.70 -7.14 -10.84
N VAL A 126 -2.72 -8.25 -10.09
CA VAL A 126 -3.93 -8.75 -9.43
C VAL A 126 -4.45 -7.74 -8.40
N ILE A 127 -3.58 -7.19 -7.54
CA ILE A 127 -3.95 -6.15 -6.57
C ILE A 127 -4.54 -4.94 -7.30
N SER A 128 -3.90 -4.47 -8.37
CA SER A 128 -4.36 -3.28 -9.09
C SER A 128 -5.74 -3.48 -9.71
N ARG A 129 -6.05 -4.69 -10.21
CA ARG A 129 -7.37 -5.06 -10.72
C ARG A 129 -8.41 -5.22 -9.62
N ALA A 130 -8.03 -5.80 -8.48
CA ALA A 130 -8.93 -5.98 -7.34
C ALA A 130 -9.29 -4.64 -6.66
N PHE A 131 -8.41 -3.63 -6.75
CA PHE A 131 -8.54 -2.35 -6.06
C PHE A 131 -8.36 -1.14 -6.99
N THR A 132 -9.09 -1.12 -8.10
CA THR A 132 -9.00 -0.04 -9.11
C THR A 132 -9.15 1.35 -8.49
N GLY A 133 -10.21 1.59 -7.72
CA GLY A 133 -10.45 2.89 -7.08
C GLY A 133 -9.34 3.31 -6.10
N ALA A 134 -8.72 2.37 -5.39
CA ALA A 134 -7.59 2.69 -4.51
C ALA A 134 -6.33 3.05 -5.33
N SER A 135 -6.07 2.34 -6.42
CA SER A 135 -4.98 2.62 -7.35
C SER A 135 -5.14 3.98 -8.04
N GLU A 136 -6.36 4.33 -8.46
CA GLU A 136 -6.68 5.62 -9.07
C GLU A 136 -6.46 6.78 -8.10
N ASN A 137 -6.99 6.67 -6.87
CA ASN A 137 -6.78 7.66 -5.81
C ASN A 137 -5.30 7.84 -5.48
N LYS A 138 -4.55 6.75 -5.33
CA LYS A 138 -3.10 6.78 -5.10
C LYS A 138 -2.35 7.49 -6.23
N ASN A 139 -2.72 7.22 -7.48
CA ASN A 139 -2.10 7.85 -8.65
C ASN A 139 -2.43 9.35 -8.70
N TRP A 140 -3.66 9.74 -8.41
CA TRP A 140 -4.07 11.14 -8.30
C TRP A 140 -3.26 11.88 -7.23
N LEU A 141 -3.21 11.35 -6.00
CA LEU A 141 -2.42 11.90 -4.88
C LEU A 141 -0.93 12.05 -5.26
N THR A 142 -0.35 11.03 -5.88
CA THR A 142 1.05 11.02 -6.35
C THR A 142 1.30 12.11 -7.41
N THR A 143 0.34 12.34 -8.28
CA THR A 143 0.42 13.36 -9.35
C THR A 143 0.37 14.76 -8.76
N CYS A 144 -0.59 15.03 -7.87
CA CYS A 144 -0.69 16.31 -7.16
C CYS A 144 0.57 16.61 -6.34
N ALA A 145 1.07 15.63 -5.58
CA ALA A 145 2.32 15.77 -4.81
C ALA A 145 3.52 16.11 -5.71
N ARG A 146 3.56 15.56 -6.93
CA ARG A 146 4.64 15.83 -7.89
C ARG A 146 4.61 17.26 -8.38
N LEU A 147 3.43 17.79 -8.71
CA LEU A 147 3.27 19.18 -9.14
C LEU A 147 3.73 20.15 -8.04
N ILE A 148 3.30 19.92 -6.79
CA ILE A 148 3.69 20.73 -5.63
C ILE A 148 5.21 20.67 -5.38
N ALA A 149 5.78 19.46 -5.35
CA ALA A 149 7.21 19.27 -5.09
C ALA A 149 8.09 19.82 -6.23
N GLN A 150 7.60 19.86 -7.46
CA GLN A 150 8.31 20.46 -8.59
C GLN A 150 8.51 21.97 -8.41
N GLN A 151 7.50 22.67 -7.86
CA GLN A 151 7.56 24.09 -7.48
C GLN A 151 8.44 24.36 -6.25
N GLY A 152 9.01 23.33 -5.62
CA GLY A 152 9.89 23.52 -4.46
C GLY A 152 9.14 23.71 -3.14
N HIS A 153 7.85 23.39 -3.09
CA HIS A 153 7.07 23.40 -1.86
C HIS A 153 6.91 21.98 -1.27
N PRO A 154 6.97 21.83 0.07
CA PRO A 154 6.64 20.56 0.70
C PRO A 154 5.15 20.29 0.57
N VAL A 155 4.77 19.02 0.42
CA VAL A 155 3.36 18.65 0.40
C VAL A 155 2.79 18.83 1.81
N SER A 156 1.65 19.51 1.88
CA SER A 156 0.94 19.77 3.14
C SER A 156 -0.56 19.83 2.92
N TRP A 157 -1.33 19.43 3.92
CA TRP A 157 -2.79 19.41 3.90
C TRP A 157 -3.32 19.63 5.31
N ILE A 158 -4.63 19.81 5.44
CA ILE A 158 -5.33 19.86 6.73
C ILE A 158 -6.12 18.57 6.84
N SER A 159 -5.95 17.84 7.94
CA SER A 159 -6.73 16.63 8.20
C SER A 159 -8.21 16.99 8.45
N PRO A 160 -9.15 16.02 8.33
CA PRO A 160 -10.57 16.28 8.57
C PRO A 160 -10.89 16.84 9.98
N ILE A 161 -10.04 16.57 10.97
CA ILE A 161 -10.14 17.12 12.33
C ILE A 161 -9.42 18.47 12.52
N GLY A 162 -8.98 19.11 11.43
CA GLY A 162 -8.38 20.45 11.46
C GLY A 162 -6.89 20.50 11.78
N VAL A 163 -6.19 19.36 11.82
CA VAL A 163 -4.75 19.33 12.12
C VAL A 163 -3.94 19.58 10.84
N PRO A 164 -3.08 20.62 10.79
CA PRO A 164 -2.20 20.84 9.65
C PRO A 164 -1.07 19.80 9.63
N VAL A 165 -0.90 19.12 8.50
CA VAL A 165 0.14 18.11 8.28
C VAL A 165 1.09 18.58 7.19
N VAL A 166 2.40 18.49 7.44
CA VAL A 166 3.46 18.88 6.51
C VAL A 166 4.50 17.77 6.40
N GLN A 167 4.87 17.41 5.17
CA GLN A 167 5.91 16.40 4.96
C GLN A 167 7.33 16.98 5.11
N PRO A 168 8.17 16.45 6.02
CA PRO A 168 9.48 17.03 6.33
C PRO A 168 10.60 16.57 5.38
N TYR A 169 10.30 15.85 4.29
CA TYR A 169 11.33 15.17 3.49
C TYR A 169 12.22 16.17 2.74
N ARG A 170 13.45 16.32 3.24
CA ARG A 170 14.54 17.14 2.67
C ARG A 170 15.76 16.28 2.39
N ARG A 171 16.63 16.75 1.50
CA ARG A 171 17.91 16.09 1.21
C ARG A 171 18.88 16.39 2.34
N SER A 172 19.13 15.41 3.19
CA SER A 172 20.21 15.48 4.17
C SER A 172 21.55 15.58 3.45
N GLN A 173 22.40 16.51 3.88
CA GLN A 173 23.80 16.56 3.48
C GLN A 173 24.62 16.00 4.63
N SER A 174 25.31 14.89 4.36
CA SER A 174 26.29 14.33 5.28
C SER A 174 27.69 14.78 4.87
N HIS A 175 28.48 15.25 5.82
CA HIS A 175 29.87 15.58 5.64
C HIS A 175 30.72 14.65 6.51
N THR A 176 31.59 13.86 5.87
CA THR A 176 32.49 12.96 6.59
C THR A 176 33.81 13.65 6.84
N ILE A 177 34.16 13.84 8.10
CA ILE A 177 35.45 14.35 8.55
C ILE A 177 36.34 13.14 8.88
N VAL A 178 37.36 12.91 8.07
CA VAL A 178 38.35 11.87 8.34
C VAL A 178 39.41 12.43 9.30
N THR A 179 39.64 11.72 10.40
CA THR A 179 40.67 12.04 11.41
C THR A 179 41.72 10.92 11.45
N LEU A 180 42.80 11.12 12.20
CA LEU A 180 43.86 10.12 12.38
C LEU A 180 43.39 8.81 13.03
N LEU A 181 42.30 8.85 13.83
CA LEU A 181 41.80 7.68 14.57
C LEU A 181 40.53 7.08 13.95
N GLN A 182 39.69 7.89 13.30
CA GLN A 182 38.41 7.47 12.73
C GLN A 182 37.80 8.52 11.79
N SER A 183 36.74 8.13 11.08
CA SER A 183 35.93 9.04 10.27
C SER A 183 34.63 9.38 11.00
N ILE A 184 34.35 10.67 11.18
CA ILE A 184 33.13 11.18 11.83
C ILE A 184 32.18 11.69 10.75
N VAL A 185 30.91 11.24 10.76
CA VAL A 185 29.88 11.71 9.82
C VAL A 185 29.02 12.77 10.50
N LEU A 186 29.07 14.02 10.02
CA LEU A 186 28.17 15.09 10.41
C LEU A 186 26.97 15.14 9.47
N VAL A 187 25.75 15.06 10.00
CA VAL A 187 24.52 15.16 9.21
C VAL A 187 23.85 16.50 9.48
N ASN A 188 23.66 17.31 8.45
CA ASN A 188 22.85 18.53 8.55
C ASN A 188 21.37 18.19 8.28
N SER A 189 20.49 18.55 9.22
CA SER A 189 19.04 18.31 9.19
C SER A 189 18.19 19.59 9.17
N SER A 190 18.71 20.68 8.61
CA SER A 190 18.02 21.97 8.55
C SER A 190 16.80 22.01 7.59
N ASP A 191 15.77 22.78 7.96
CA ASP A 191 14.60 23.08 7.12
C ASP A 191 14.91 23.93 5.88
N TYR A 192 16.08 24.57 5.82
CA TYR A 192 16.52 25.30 4.63
C TYR A 192 17.06 24.37 3.54
N LEU A 193 17.21 23.07 3.83
CA LEU A 193 17.72 22.11 2.85
C LEU A 193 16.73 21.90 1.69
N PRO A 194 17.25 21.64 0.47
CA PRO A 194 16.42 21.33 -0.68
C PRO A 194 15.49 20.15 -0.41
N LEU A 195 14.26 20.22 -0.94
CA LEU A 195 13.29 19.14 -0.79
C LEU A 195 13.79 17.84 -1.45
N HIS A 196 13.51 16.72 -0.79
CA HIS A 196 13.67 15.42 -1.40
C HIS A 196 12.43 15.10 -2.25
N LYS A 197 12.33 15.69 -3.44
CA LYS A 197 11.13 15.63 -4.32
C LYS A 197 10.57 14.21 -4.49
N GLN A 198 11.41 13.21 -4.75
CA GLN A 198 10.95 11.83 -4.93
C GLN A 198 10.32 11.23 -3.66
N ARG A 199 10.83 11.57 -2.46
CA ARG A 199 10.32 11.07 -1.18
C ARG A 199 9.01 11.76 -0.81
N GLN A 200 8.90 13.08 -1.05
CA GLN A 200 7.65 13.82 -0.93
C GLN A 200 6.54 13.12 -1.74
N VAL A 201 6.81 12.86 -3.02
CA VAL A 201 5.85 12.20 -3.92
C VAL A 201 5.50 10.78 -3.46
N SER A 202 6.50 9.93 -3.18
CA SER A 202 6.25 8.53 -2.84
C SER A 202 5.58 8.34 -1.48
N ALA A 203 5.84 9.24 -0.53
CA ALA A 203 5.34 9.13 0.84
C ALA A 203 4.02 9.87 1.04
N PHE A 204 3.55 10.68 0.09
CA PHE A 204 2.31 11.41 0.26
C PHE A 204 1.07 10.52 0.36
N PRO A 205 0.79 9.57 -0.56
CA PRO A 205 -0.37 8.71 -0.44
C PRO A 205 -0.48 7.97 0.92
N PRO A 206 0.55 7.26 1.42
CA PRO A 206 0.43 6.58 2.71
C PRO A 206 0.26 7.56 3.89
N ASN A 207 0.99 8.68 3.91
CA ASN A 207 0.86 9.65 4.99
C ASN A 207 -0.52 10.31 5.00
N PHE A 208 -1.12 10.51 3.81
CA PHE A 208 -2.47 11.02 3.69
C PHE A 208 -3.49 10.05 4.30
N ILE A 209 -3.43 8.76 3.92
CA ILE A 209 -4.31 7.73 4.49
C ILE A 209 -4.12 7.60 6.01
N HIS A 210 -2.89 7.54 6.51
CA HIS A 210 -2.63 7.50 7.95
C HIS A 210 -3.21 8.71 8.71
N SER A 211 -3.27 9.88 8.05
CA SER A 211 -3.91 11.06 8.65
C SER A 211 -5.43 10.92 8.74
N LEU A 212 -6.06 10.18 7.82
CA LEU A 212 -7.48 9.84 7.87
C LEU A 212 -7.76 8.78 8.94
N ASP A 213 -6.93 7.74 9.01
CA ASP A 213 -7.03 6.69 10.02
C ASP A 213 -6.89 7.30 11.43
N SER A 214 -5.94 8.22 11.61
CA SER A 214 -5.76 8.96 12.87
C SER A 214 -6.97 9.84 13.19
N SER A 215 -7.57 10.46 12.17
CA SER A 215 -8.78 11.27 12.33
C SER A 215 -9.96 10.40 12.76
N HIS A 216 -10.15 9.23 12.14
CA HIS A 216 -11.18 8.25 12.50
C HIS A 216 -11.02 7.74 13.92
N MET A 217 -9.80 7.36 14.32
CA MET A 217 -9.47 6.94 15.68
C MET A 217 -9.85 8.04 16.70
N LEU A 218 -9.46 9.29 16.45
CA LEU A 218 -9.74 10.40 17.37
C LEU A 218 -11.23 10.76 17.43
N LEU A 219 -11.95 10.75 16.31
CA LEU A 219 -13.40 10.96 16.28
C LEU A 219 -14.12 9.86 17.08
N THR A 220 -13.70 8.61 16.90
CA THR A 220 -14.24 7.48 17.68
C THR A 220 -13.95 7.65 19.17
N CYS A 221 -12.73 8.06 19.54
CA CYS A 221 -12.37 8.32 20.93
C CYS A 221 -13.28 9.37 21.57
N LEU A 222 -13.55 10.46 20.86
CA LEU A 222 -14.45 11.51 21.34
C LEU A 222 -15.89 11.00 21.51
N GLU A 223 -16.37 10.17 20.57
CA GLU A 223 -17.71 9.58 20.68
C GLU A 223 -17.82 8.61 21.86
N MET A 224 -16.80 7.77 22.07
CA MET A 224 -16.72 6.87 23.22
C MET A 224 -16.71 7.65 24.55
N GLU A 225 -15.95 8.75 24.62
CA GLU A 225 -15.94 9.63 25.79
C GLU A 225 -17.32 10.26 26.05
N ARG A 226 -18.03 10.71 25.01
CA ARG A 226 -19.39 11.25 25.13
C ARG A 226 -20.39 10.22 25.66
N ARG A 227 -20.19 8.94 25.34
CA ARG A 227 -20.98 7.81 25.87
C ARG A 227 -20.54 7.37 27.28
N GLY A 228 -19.47 7.95 27.82
CA GLY A 228 -18.91 7.58 29.13
C GLY A 228 -18.18 6.23 29.12
N LEU A 229 -17.72 5.77 27.94
CA LEU A 229 -17.06 4.49 27.75
C LEU A 229 -15.53 4.64 27.74
N THR A 230 -14.83 3.61 28.20
CA THR A 230 -13.36 3.58 28.14
C THR A 230 -12.91 3.23 26.73
N PHE A 231 -11.89 3.92 26.23
CA PHE A 231 -11.32 3.67 24.90
C PHE A 231 -9.80 3.63 24.95
N SER A 232 -9.22 2.67 24.24
CA SER A 232 -7.78 2.59 23.98
C SER A 232 -7.57 2.18 22.53
N ALA A 233 -6.48 2.61 21.91
CA ALA A 233 -6.18 2.27 20.54
C ALA A 233 -4.70 2.13 20.27
N VAL A 234 -4.37 1.23 19.35
CA VAL A 234 -3.05 1.10 18.71
C VAL A 234 -3.28 1.23 17.20
N HIS A 235 -3.19 2.46 16.69
CA HIS A 235 -3.49 2.80 15.30
C HIS A 235 -4.90 2.34 14.87
N ASP A 236 -4.99 1.26 14.10
CA ASP A 236 -6.20 0.66 13.54
C ASP A 236 -6.80 -0.47 14.40
N SER A 237 -6.26 -0.70 15.61
CA SER A 237 -6.80 -1.63 16.60
C SER A 237 -7.40 -0.88 17.78
N PHE A 238 -8.68 -1.14 18.08
CA PHE A 238 -9.49 -0.38 19.06
C PHE A 238 -9.97 -1.28 20.18
N TRP A 239 -9.75 -0.88 21.43
CA TRP A 239 -9.98 -1.69 22.63
C TRP A 239 -10.87 -0.95 23.64
N THR A 240 -11.73 -1.71 24.32
CA THR A 240 -12.58 -1.25 25.43
C THR A 240 -12.84 -2.40 26.41
N HIS A 241 -13.68 -2.21 27.42
CA HIS A 241 -14.12 -3.30 28.31
C HIS A 241 -15.06 -4.27 27.57
N ALA A 242 -15.02 -5.55 27.93
CA ALA A 242 -15.77 -6.59 27.23
C ALA A 242 -17.30 -6.34 27.14
N CYS A 243 -17.88 -5.64 28.13
CA CYS A 243 -19.29 -5.28 28.13
C CYS A 243 -19.66 -4.17 27.15
N ASP A 244 -18.68 -3.39 26.68
CA ASP A 244 -18.88 -2.17 25.89
C ASP A 244 -18.52 -2.38 24.41
N VAL A 245 -18.10 -3.60 24.02
CA VAL A 245 -17.62 -3.92 22.66
C VAL A 245 -18.68 -3.64 21.60
N ASP A 246 -19.94 -3.98 21.87
CA ASP A 246 -21.04 -3.75 20.91
C ASP A 246 -21.26 -2.25 20.67
N GLU A 247 -21.24 -1.45 21.74
CA GLU A 247 -21.37 0.00 21.68
C GLU A 247 -20.17 0.66 20.97
N MET A 248 -18.95 0.19 21.25
CA MET A 248 -17.75 0.67 20.56
C MET A 248 -17.81 0.38 19.06
N ASN A 249 -18.29 -0.80 18.67
CA ASN A 249 -18.43 -1.17 17.27
C ASN A 249 -19.45 -0.29 16.53
N VAL A 250 -20.53 0.14 17.21
CA VAL A 250 -21.46 1.14 16.66
C VAL A 250 -20.75 2.48 16.49
N ALA A 251 -20.08 2.98 17.53
CA ALA A 251 -19.36 4.26 17.49
C ALA A 251 -18.28 4.30 16.39
N LEU A 252 -17.54 3.21 16.20
CA LEU A 252 -16.52 3.06 15.15
C LEU A 252 -17.11 3.21 13.75
N ARG A 253 -18.22 2.51 13.48
CA ARG A 253 -18.89 2.55 12.17
C ARG A 253 -19.53 3.92 11.92
N ASP A 254 -20.16 4.51 12.93
CA ASP A 254 -20.75 5.84 12.82
C ASP A 254 -19.70 6.92 12.53
N ALA A 255 -18.60 6.94 13.29
CA ALA A 255 -17.49 7.86 13.08
C ALA A 255 -16.82 7.66 11.71
N PHE A 256 -16.74 6.42 11.22
CA PHE A 256 -16.22 6.14 9.88
C PHE A 256 -17.12 6.74 8.79
N VAL A 257 -18.43 6.52 8.89
CA VAL A 257 -19.40 7.07 7.92
C VAL A 257 -19.38 8.60 7.97
N GLU A 258 -19.44 9.21 9.15
CA GLU A 258 -19.38 10.68 9.30
C GLU A 258 -18.11 11.29 8.70
N LEU A 259 -16.96 10.62 8.86
CA LEU A 259 -15.70 11.07 8.29
C LEU A 259 -15.71 11.06 6.76
N TYR A 260 -16.19 9.97 6.15
CA TYR A 260 -16.11 9.74 4.70
C TYR A 260 -17.32 10.25 3.91
N GLU A 261 -18.42 10.65 4.57
CA GLU A 261 -19.48 11.46 3.96
C GLU A 261 -18.99 12.86 3.57
N GLN A 262 -17.89 13.32 4.19
CA GLN A 262 -17.27 14.57 3.84
C GLN A 262 -16.50 14.46 2.51
N PRO A 263 -16.46 15.53 1.69
CA PRO A 263 -15.74 15.53 0.43
C PRO A 263 -14.24 15.77 0.66
N VAL A 264 -13.56 14.76 1.22
CA VAL A 264 -12.17 14.87 1.72
C VAL A 264 -11.18 15.23 0.62
N LEU A 265 -11.27 14.59 -0.56
CA LEU A 265 -10.34 14.85 -1.66
C LEU A 265 -10.61 16.20 -2.33
N GLU A 266 -11.88 16.57 -2.47
CA GLU A 266 -12.33 17.86 -2.97
C GLU A 266 -11.77 18.99 -2.11
N ARG A 267 -11.93 18.93 -0.79
CA ARG A 267 -11.43 19.96 0.13
C ARG A 267 -9.91 20.13 0.04
N VAL A 268 -9.17 19.03 -0.09
CA VAL A 268 -7.71 19.09 -0.24
C VAL A 268 -7.33 19.72 -1.58
N LYS A 269 -8.02 19.36 -2.67
CA LYS A 269 -7.81 19.94 -3.99
C LYS A 269 -8.08 21.45 -3.98
N GLU A 270 -9.23 21.88 -3.44
CA GLU A 270 -9.62 23.28 -3.32
C GLU A 270 -8.58 24.09 -2.51
N ALA A 271 -8.12 23.53 -1.39
CA ALA A 271 -7.08 24.16 -0.57
C ALA A 271 -5.76 24.33 -1.33
N TRP A 272 -5.38 23.36 -2.16
CA TRP A 272 -4.18 23.46 -3.00
C TRP A 272 -4.35 24.42 -4.17
N GLU A 273 -5.51 24.46 -4.82
CA GLU A 273 -5.79 25.43 -5.88
C GLU A 273 -5.73 26.87 -5.37
N LEU A 274 -6.25 27.11 -4.16
CA LEU A 274 -6.13 28.42 -3.50
C LEU A 274 -4.68 28.75 -3.15
N ARG A 275 -3.91 27.77 -2.66
CA ARG A 275 -2.53 27.99 -2.21
C ARG A 275 -1.52 28.08 -3.35
N TYR A 276 -1.78 27.39 -4.45
CA TYR A 276 -0.89 27.27 -5.61
C TYR A 276 -1.66 27.65 -6.89
N PRO A 277 -2.07 28.93 -7.06
CA PRO A 277 -2.90 29.36 -8.18
C PRO A 277 -2.22 29.23 -9.55
N SER A 278 -0.90 29.01 -9.59
CA SER A 278 -0.13 28.75 -10.81
C SER A 278 -0.09 27.28 -11.22
N LEU A 279 -0.60 26.37 -10.39
CA LEU A 279 -0.64 24.94 -10.67
C LEU A 279 -2.04 24.52 -11.12
N GLU A 280 -2.09 23.74 -12.19
CA GLU A 280 -3.31 23.07 -12.64
C GLU A 280 -3.31 21.63 -12.11
N PHE A 281 -4.24 21.32 -11.21
CA PHE A 281 -4.36 19.99 -10.62
C PHE A 281 -5.28 19.11 -11.48
N PRO A 282 -4.98 17.80 -11.61
CA PRO A 282 -5.83 16.89 -12.36
C PRO A 282 -7.24 16.79 -11.74
N PRO A 283 -8.26 16.44 -12.55
CA PRO A 283 -9.60 16.20 -12.03
C PRO A 283 -9.60 15.06 -11.01
N LEU A 284 -10.58 15.09 -10.11
CA LEU A 284 -10.74 14.05 -9.10
C LEU A 284 -11.11 12.71 -9.76
N PRO A 285 -10.66 11.57 -9.22
CA PRO A 285 -11.14 10.26 -9.63
C PRO A 285 -12.66 10.12 -9.47
N GLU A 286 -13.27 9.28 -10.29
CA GLU A 286 -14.72 9.03 -10.22
C GLU A 286 -15.10 8.33 -8.90
N LYS A 287 -16.24 8.73 -8.34
CA LYS A 287 -16.80 8.06 -7.16
C LYS A 287 -17.48 6.77 -7.59
N GLY A 288 -17.30 5.72 -6.79
CA GLY A 288 -18.05 4.48 -6.93
C GLY A 288 -19.50 4.63 -6.47
N ASP A 289 -20.22 3.50 -6.48
CA ASP A 289 -21.64 3.35 -6.16
C ASP A 289 -21.92 2.85 -4.73
N LEU A 290 -20.88 2.75 -3.89
CA LEU A 290 -21.02 2.26 -2.52
C LEU A 290 -21.79 3.26 -1.65
N ASP A 291 -22.95 2.84 -1.14
CA ASP A 291 -23.64 3.55 -0.06
C ASP A 291 -22.92 3.32 1.27
N LEU A 292 -22.39 4.39 1.86
CA LEU A 292 -21.67 4.35 3.12
C LEU A 292 -22.56 3.93 4.29
N ASN A 293 -23.88 4.12 4.22
CA ASN A 293 -24.78 3.73 5.32
C ASN A 293 -24.80 2.21 5.55
N ILE A 294 -24.49 1.41 4.54
CA ILE A 294 -24.37 -0.06 4.66
C ILE A 294 -23.23 -0.45 5.61
N ILE A 295 -22.22 0.39 5.80
CA ILE A 295 -21.11 0.12 6.72
C ILE A 295 -21.60 -0.02 8.16
N LYS A 296 -22.67 0.70 8.53
CA LYS A 296 -23.25 0.65 9.88
C LYS A 296 -23.81 -0.73 10.22
N SER A 297 -24.27 -1.49 9.23
CA SER A 297 -24.73 -2.87 9.41
C SER A 297 -23.65 -3.92 9.12
N ALA A 298 -22.43 -3.53 8.72
CA ALA A 298 -21.38 -4.48 8.35
C ALA A 298 -20.72 -5.11 9.60
N PRO A 299 -21.00 -6.40 9.91
CA PRO A 299 -20.55 -7.00 11.16
C PRO A 299 -19.03 -7.19 11.21
N TYR A 300 -18.41 -7.44 10.05
CA TYR A 300 -17.01 -7.82 9.93
C TYR A 300 -16.05 -6.67 9.60
N PHE A 301 -16.53 -5.42 9.58
CA PHE A 301 -15.72 -4.26 9.18
C PHE A 301 -14.60 -3.95 10.19
N PHE A 302 -14.93 -3.96 11.49
CA PHE A 302 -13.99 -3.94 12.60
C PHE A 302 -14.24 -5.21 13.42
N GLN A 303 -13.20 -6.03 13.60
CA GLN A 303 -13.23 -7.34 14.28
C GLN A 303 -12.24 -7.36 15.45
#